data_AF-A0AA36I383-F1
#
_entry.id   AF-A0AA36I383-F1
#
_cell.length_a   1.000
_cell.length_b   1.000
_cell.length_c   1.000
_cell.angle_alpha   90.00
_cell.angle_beta   90.00
_cell.angle_gamma   90.00
#
_symmetry.space_group_name_H-M   'P 1'
#
loop_
_entity.id
_entity.type
_entity.pdbx_description
1 polymer ?
#
loop_
_entity_poly.entity_id
_entity_poly.type
_entity_poly.pdbx_seq_one_letter_code
_entity_poly.pdbx_strand_id
1 'polypeptide(L)'
;MEPRDAPIRSKGVLCLALAPLVPQLALCGFPSHRWLAPSEIRLRSPRALPVEDTVHVVTLRKPGDQVHACAWRRCWTWKERVLGDGHDFFVPRQKTTAKLAKALLREEGLEEVAVLGNCKRLDIYVASERKREELPEVLAAALCRQMAWHRTFAVGWLCQVLDVPEAVAEPADCEKFRGQVAEEALRLLARLELRSGEESAAYLCRVAAALEGRDKEKFDPCNAREAHIMLQLKRSLEAVDDHDGPCGRRLRLLLRMALEAGKAARSATLPELAGLGSKASRRAAFEAAEVKVVKPQVAKCVAKLRGLRHGRRVAALRARAAELLEAAELRAGSEAETRARRRVSRLLHAPSLALKAGRQVDEQQLLQQLSCSEGCGASQDKPLPEGGKTAAELGAINGPGLAPGLRPELLALLRGEAEPVEPAESEPEGPELLKGMSAEQRAMLFID
;
A
#
# COMPACT_ATOMS: atom_id res chain seq x y z
N MET A 1 59.66 -60.82 3.77
CA MET A 1 58.53 -60.38 4.60
C MET A 1 57.98 -59.11 3.97
N GLU A 2 56.80 -59.19 3.36
CA GLU A 2 55.93 -58.02 3.09
C GLU A 2 55.27 -57.57 4.44
N PRO A 3 54.39 -56.54 4.54
CA PRO A 3 53.73 -55.74 3.47
C PRO A 3 53.61 -54.21 3.81
N ARG A 4 52.89 -53.31 3.12
CA ARG A 4 51.96 -53.34 1.96
C ARG A 4 52.23 -52.13 1.03
N ASP A 5 51.94 -52.28 -0.26
CA ASP A 5 51.51 -51.19 -1.15
C ASP A 5 49.99 -51.26 -1.36
N ALA A 6 49.33 -50.11 -1.59
CA ALA A 6 47.95 -50.08 -2.07
C ALA A 6 47.59 -48.76 -2.80
N PRO A 7 47.63 -48.73 -4.15
CA PRO A 7 47.11 -47.63 -4.93
C PRO A 7 45.77 -47.93 -5.63
N ILE A 8 44.90 -46.92 -5.62
CA ILE A 8 44.11 -46.43 -6.77
C ILE A 8 43.50 -47.48 -7.73
N ARG A 9 42.16 -47.49 -7.84
CA ARG A 9 41.52 -47.65 -9.17
C ARG A 9 40.19 -46.92 -9.29
N SER A 10 40.02 -46.32 -10.46
CA SER A 10 38.87 -45.54 -10.92
C SER A 10 38.20 -46.24 -12.12
N LYS A 11 37.13 -45.61 -12.66
CA LYS A 11 36.30 -46.05 -13.81
C LYS A 11 35.27 -47.15 -13.44
N GLY A 12 34.06 -47.17 -14.00
CA GLY A 12 33.46 -46.20 -14.91
C GLY A 12 32.00 -46.55 -15.32
N VAL A 13 31.30 -45.50 -15.77
CA VAL A 13 30.23 -45.42 -16.78
C VAL A 13 29.78 -46.71 -17.50
N LEU A 14 28.47 -47.01 -17.47
CA LEU A 14 27.51 -47.28 -18.59
C LEU A 14 26.17 -47.74 -17.95
N CYS A 15 25.01 -47.09 -18.15
CA CYS A 15 24.10 -47.05 -19.31
C CYS A 15 23.01 -48.16 -19.35
N LEU A 16 21.74 -47.70 -19.24
CA LEU A 16 20.50 -48.19 -19.90
C LEU A 16 20.03 -49.65 -19.73
N ALA A 17 18.81 -49.84 -19.17
CA ALA A 17 17.65 -50.32 -19.93
C ALA A 17 16.30 -50.29 -19.15
N LEU A 18 15.24 -50.10 -19.93
CA LEU A 18 13.78 -50.24 -19.65
C LEU A 18 13.39 -51.70 -19.29
N ALA A 19 12.24 -52.07 -18.70
CA ALA A 19 11.11 -51.33 -18.10
C ALA A 19 10.37 -52.17 -17.00
N PRO A 20 9.04 -52.45 -17.00
CA PRO A 20 8.14 -51.86 -16.00
C PRO A 20 7.39 -52.88 -15.11
N LEU A 21 6.93 -52.44 -13.94
CA LEU A 21 5.86 -53.11 -13.18
C LEU A 21 5.00 -52.09 -12.41
N VAL A 22 3.71 -52.01 -12.79
CA VAL A 22 2.64 -51.34 -12.05
C VAL A 22 1.48 -52.31 -11.94
N PRO A 23 0.94 -52.56 -10.73
CA PRO A 23 -0.44 -52.98 -10.57
C PRO A 23 -1.27 -51.91 -9.86
N GLN A 24 -2.27 -51.43 -10.60
CA GLN A 24 -3.65 -51.24 -10.14
C GLN A 24 -3.90 -50.99 -8.64
N LEU A 25 -4.24 -49.74 -8.30
CA LEU A 25 -5.40 -49.49 -7.44
C LEU A 25 -6.34 -48.52 -8.15
N ALA A 26 -7.64 -48.70 -7.92
CA ALA A 26 -8.68 -48.27 -8.84
C ALA A 26 -9.68 -47.31 -8.20
N LEU A 27 -10.43 -46.61 -9.06
CA LEU A 27 -11.79 -46.13 -8.81
C LEU A 27 -12.02 -45.15 -7.63
N CYS A 28 -11.68 -43.89 -7.85
CA CYS A 28 -12.52 -42.77 -7.40
C CYS A 28 -12.99 -42.00 -8.64
N GLY A 29 -14.25 -42.16 -9.02
CA GLY A 29 -14.82 -41.52 -10.21
C GLY A 29 -15.05 -40.02 -10.00
N PHE A 30 -14.38 -39.19 -10.80
CA PHE A 30 -14.76 -37.79 -10.97
C PHE A 30 -15.63 -37.65 -12.21
N PRO A 31 -16.79 -36.95 -12.14
CA PRO A 31 -17.62 -36.73 -13.32
C PRO A 31 -16.88 -35.83 -14.33
N SER A 32 -16.73 -36.33 -15.54
CA SER A 32 -16.19 -35.60 -16.67
C SER A 32 -17.17 -34.51 -17.13
N HIS A 33 -17.07 -33.34 -16.51
CA HIS A 33 -17.80 -32.17 -17.00
C HIS A 33 -17.26 -31.78 -18.38
N ARG A 34 -18.07 -32.12 -19.40
CA ARG A 34 -17.93 -31.66 -20.78
C ARG A 34 -17.61 -30.17 -20.82
N TRP A 35 -16.56 -29.83 -21.57
CA TRP A 35 -16.40 -28.49 -22.12
C TRP A 35 -17.64 -28.15 -22.97
N LEU A 36 -18.39 -27.13 -22.57
CA LEU A 36 -19.46 -26.58 -23.39
C LEU A 36 -18.83 -25.70 -24.47
N ALA A 37 -19.20 -25.94 -25.73
CA ALA A 37 -18.73 -25.16 -26.86
C ALA A 37 -19.29 -23.72 -26.80
N PRO A 38 -18.52 -22.70 -27.19
CA PRO A 38 -18.96 -21.31 -27.16
C PRO A 38 -20.02 -21.08 -28.26
N SER A 39 -21.29 -21.00 -27.86
CA SER A 39 -22.39 -20.65 -28.75
C SER A 39 -23.30 -19.60 -28.10
N GLU A 40 -23.47 -18.49 -28.82
CA GLU A 40 -24.51 -17.47 -28.63
C GLU A 40 -24.63 -16.75 -27.27
N ILE A 41 -23.53 -16.15 -26.79
CA ILE A 41 -23.66 -14.95 -25.94
C ILE A 41 -24.14 -13.79 -26.83
N ARG A 42 -25.45 -13.49 -26.78
CA ARG A 42 -26.01 -12.30 -27.43
C ARG A 42 -25.33 -11.03 -26.89
N LEU A 43 -24.59 -10.35 -27.76
CA LEU A 43 -23.98 -9.04 -27.50
C LEU A 43 -25.06 -7.99 -27.23
N ARG A 44 -25.51 -7.88 -25.96
CA ARG A 44 -26.06 -6.62 -25.47
C ARG A 44 -24.91 -5.62 -25.40
N SER A 45 -25.04 -4.48 -26.07
CA SER A 45 -24.05 -3.40 -26.00
C SER A 45 -23.68 -3.13 -24.55
N PRO A 46 -22.38 -2.99 -24.22
CA PRO A 46 -21.96 -2.81 -22.85
C PRO A 46 -22.50 -1.48 -22.34
N ARG A 47 -23.55 -1.54 -21.51
CA ARG A 47 -23.79 -0.49 -20.54
C ARG A 47 -22.54 -0.46 -19.68
N ALA A 48 -21.74 0.61 -19.81
CA ALA A 48 -20.57 0.81 -18.99
C ALA A 48 -21.02 0.80 -17.53
N LEU A 49 -20.80 -0.33 -16.85
CA LEU A 49 -21.01 -0.43 -15.42
C LEU A 49 -20.13 0.65 -14.78
N PRO A 50 -20.64 1.39 -13.79
CA PRO A 50 -19.82 2.38 -13.12
C PRO A 50 -18.63 1.63 -12.50
N VAL A 51 -17.41 1.99 -12.92
CA VAL A 51 -16.16 1.38 -12.45
C VAL A 51 -15.93 1.83 -10.98
N GLU A 52 -16.71 1.26 -10.06
CA GLU A 52 -16.93 1.86 -8.74
C GLU A 52 -15.76 1.73 -7.79
N ASP A 53 -15.03 0.62 -7.88
CA ASP A 53 -13.87 0.33 -7.04
C ASP A 53 -12.59 0.33 -7.87
N THR A 54 -11.73 1.34 -7.66
CA THR A 54 -10.41 1.45 -8.29
C THR A 54 -9.27 1.01 -7.36
N VAL A 55 -9.60 0.47 -6.19
CA VAL A 55 -8.65 0.04 -5.15
C VAL A 55 -9.14 -1.27 -4.55
N HIS A 56 -8.24 -2.24 -4.47
CA HIS A 56 -8.50 -3.58 -3.96
C HIS A 56 -7.37 -4.00 -3.02
N VAL A 57 -7.66 -4.96 -2.16
CA VAL A 57 -6.63 -5.72 -1.42
C VAL A 57 -6.85 -7.20 -1.64
N VAL A 58 -5.76 -7.88 -2.02
CA VAL A 58 -5.66 -9.32 -2.08
C VAL A 58 -4.81 -9.79 -0.92
N THR A 59 -5.44 -10.51 0.01
CA THR A 59 -4.84 -10.97 1.26
C THR A 59 -4.59 -12.47 1.22
N LEU A 60 -3.36 -12.87 1.55
CA LEU A 60 -3.04 -14.23 1.97
C LEU A 60 -2.83 -14.24 3.50
N ARG A 61 -3.70 -14.93 4.23
CA ARG A 61 -3.56 -15.10 5.68
C ARG A 61 -2.58 -16.23 6.01
N LYS A 62 -1.81 -16.09 7.09
CA LYS A 62 -1.05 -17.20 7.67
C LYS A 62 -2.05 -18.32 8.01
N PRO A 63 -1.89 -19.55 7.49
CA PRO A 63 -2.60 -20.71 8.05
C PRO A 63 -2.27 -20.80 9.54
N GLY A 64 -3.18 -21.35 10.36
CA GLY A 64 -2.91 -21.53 11.80
C GLY A 64 -1.73 -22.49 12.06
N ASP A 65 -1.70 -23.12 13.23
CA ASP A 65 -0.55 -23.95 13.65
C ASP A 65 -0.22 -25.14 12.69
N GLN A 66 -1.09 -25.41 11.72
CA GLN A 66 -0.93 -26.36 10.61
C GLN A 66 -0.09 -25.85 9.41
N VAL A 67 0.76 -24.82 9.56
CA VAL A 67 1.63 -24.30 8.47
C VAL A 67 2.44 -25.42 7.79
N HIS A 68 2.88 -26.42 8.56
CA HIS A 68 3.69 -27.52 8.04
C HIS A 68 2.92 -28.52 7.16
N ALA A 69 1.59 -28.58 7.28
CA ALA A 69 0.71 -29.53 6.61
C ALA A 69 -0.09 -28.92 5.43
N CYS A 70 -0.06 -27.60 5.24
CA CYS A 70 -0.90 -26.94 4.23
C CYS A 70 -0.27 -26.93 2.82
N ALA A 71 -1.10 -27.06 1.79
CA ALA A 71 -0.66 -27.11 0.39
C ALA A 71 0.07 -25.83 -0.09
N TRP A 72 -0.14 -24.69 0.59
CA TRP A 72 0.49 -23.41 0.29
C TRP A 72 1.67 -23.07 1.23
N ARG A 73 2.16 -24.05 2.01
CA ARG A 73 3.38 -23.93 2.83
C ARG A 73 4.53 -23.31 2.04
N ARG A 74 4.71 -23.71 0.78
CA ARG A 74 5.74 -23.15 -0.13
C ARG A 74 5.64 -21.62 -0.28
N CYS A 75 4.42 -21.08 -0.42
CA CYS A 75 4.20 -19.65 -0.54
C CYS A 75 4.49 -18.94 0.79
N TRP A 76 4.09 -19.53 1.92
CA TRP A 76 4.35 -18.94 3.22
C TRP A 76 5.83 -18.98 3.61
N THR A 77 6.53 -20.10 3.36
CA THR A 77 7.98 -20.21 3.52
C THR A 77 8.74 -19.25 2.61
N TRP A 78 8.28 -19.03 1.36
CA TRP A 78 8.85 -17.99 0.50
C TRP A 78 8.62 -16.59 1.09
N LYS A 79 7.39 -16.28 1.54
CA LYS A 79 7.05 -15.00 2.17
C LYS A 79 7.90 -14.72 3.40
N GLU A 80 8.09 -15.72 4.27
CA GLU A 80 8.87 -15.60 5.51
C GLU A 80 10.37 -15.43 5.20
N ARG A 81 10.90 -16.11 4.17
CA ARG A 81 12.29 -15.92 3.72
C ARG A 81 12.53 -14.57 3.05
N VAL A 82 11.68 -14.15 2.12
CA VAL A 82 11.91 -12.97 1.28
C VAL A 82 11.45 -11.67 1.96
N LEU A 83 10.26 -11.67 2.57
CA LEU A 83 9.65 -10.47 3.15
C LEU A 83 9.80 -10.40 4.68
N GLY A 84 10.55 -11.34 5.26
CA GLY A 84 10.69 -11.54 6.70
C GLY A 84 9.50 -12.29 7.33
N ASP A 85 9.73 -12.95 8.45
CA ASP A 85 8.71 -13.73 9.14
C ASP A 85 7.73 -12.86 9.96
N GLY A 86 8.14 -11.65 10.36
CA GLY A 86 7.39 -10.73 11.20
C GLY A 86 7.61 -10.90 12.70
N HIS A 87 8.61 -11.67 13.12
CA HIS A 87 9.17 -11.62 14.47
C HIS A 87 10.23 -10.51 14.59
N ASP A 88 11.05 -10.28 13.57
CA ASP A 88 12.04 -9.19 13.58
C ASP A 88 11.38 -7.81 13.72
N PHE A 89 11.95 -6.97 14.60
CA PHE A 89 11.65 -5.53 14.68
C PHE A 89 11.98 -4.74 13.40
N PHE A 90 12.66 -5.37 12.44
CA PHE A 90 13.03 -4.80 11.14
C PHE A 90 12.02 -5.11 10.01
N VAL A 91 10.94 -5.86 10.28
CA VAL A 91 9.84 -6.03 9.32
C VAL A 91 9.03 -4.71 9.23
N PRO A 92 8.63 -4.26 8.02
CA PRO A 92 8.75 -4.90 6.71
C PRO A 92 10.13 -4.60 6.12
N ARG A 93 10.63 -5.56 5.36
CA ARG A 93 11.84 -5.39 4.54
C ARG A 93 11.54 -4.39 3.44
N GLN A 94 11.87 -3.12 3.66
CA GLN A 94 11.41 -1.99 2.88
C GLN A 94 11.87 -2.10 1.42
N LYS A 95 13.15 -2.41 1.18
CA LYS A 95 13.69 -2.53 -0.18
C LYS A 95 13.06 -3.72 -0.91
N THR A 96 12.91 -4.85 -0.21
CA THR A 96 12.37 -6.09 -0.80
C THR A 96 10.86 -5.98 -1.07
N THR A 97 10.08 -5.37 -0.17
CA THR A 97 8.65 -5.09 -0.39
C THR A 97 8.42 -4.05 -1.50
N ALA A 98 9.27 -3.00 -1.58
CA ALA A 98 9.24 -2.04 -2.67
C ALA A 98 9.56 -2.69 -4.02
N LYS A 99 10.57 -3.56 -4.09
CA LYS A 99 10.89 -4.29 -5.33
C LYS A 99 9.77 -5.26 -5.72
N LEU A 100 9.15 -5.96 -4.77
CA LEU A 100 7.99 -6.81 -5.07
C LEU A 100 6.82 -6.00 -5.62
N ALA A 101 6.53 -4.82 -5.04
CA ALA A 101 5.51 -3.93 -5.58
C ALA A 101 5.87 -3.43 -7.00
N LYS A 102 7.14 -3.08 -7.27
CA LYS A 102 7.62 -2.69 -8.61
C LYS A 102 7.53 -3.85 -9.62
N ALA A 103 7.84 -5.08 -9.22
CA ALA A 103 7.74 -6.27 -10.07
C ALA A 103 6.28 -6.62 -10.39
N LEU A 104 5.39 -6.56 -9.40
CA LEU A 104 3.95 -6.78 -9.58
C LEU A 104 3.30 -5.70 -10.46
N LEU A 105 3.72 -4.43 -10.35
CA LEU A 105 3.19 -3.34 -11.19
C LEU A 105 3.48 -3.52 -12.70
N ARG A 106 4.34 -4.47 -13.08
CA ARG A 106 4.60 -4.82 -14.49
C ARG A 106 3.57 -5.80 -15.07
N GLU A 107 2.70 -6.38 -14.24
CA GLU A 107 1.53 -7.10 -14.75
C GLU A 107 0.57 -6.11 -15.41
N GLU A 108 0.16 -6.40 -16.65
CA GLU A 108 -0.71 -5.55 -17.47
C GLU A 108 -1.97 -5.13 -16.69
N GLY A 109 -2.36 -3.85 -16.79
CA GLY A 109 -3.59 -3.32 -16.20
C GLY A 109 -3.53 -2.99 -14.70
N LEU A 110 -2.40 -3.21 -14.02
CA LEU A 110 -2.17 -2.65 -12.68
C LEU A 110 -1.61 -1.22 -12.80
N GLU A 111 -2.15 -0.28 -12.03
CA GLU A 111 -1.76 1.14 -12.05
C GLU A 111 -0.97 1.57 -10.80
N GLU A 112 -1.29 0.99 -9.64
CA GLU A 112 -0.57 1.22 -8.38
C GLU A 112 -0.49 -0.11 -7.61
N VAL A 113 0.64 -0.40 -6.96
CA VAL A 113 0.82 -1.56 -6.09
C VAL A 113 1.54 -1.16 -4.80
N ALA A 114 1.08 -1.69 -3.67
CA ALA A 114 1.77 -1.63 -2.39
C ALA A 114 1.67 -2.97 -1.64
N VAL A 115 2.75 -3.37 -0.95
CA VAL A 115 2.84 -4.65 -0.23
C VAL A 115 3.02 -4.42 1.27
N LEU A 116 2.22 -5.13 2.07
CA LEU A 116 2.32 -5.18 3.53
C LEU A 116 2.42 -6.64 3.98
N GLY A 117 3.61 -7.05 4.45
CA GLY A 117 3.86 -8.40 4.94
C GLY A 117 4.22 -8.42 6.43
N ASN A 118 3.65 -9.36 7.19
CA ASN A 118 4.01 -9.63 8.59
C ASN A 118 3.74 -11.09 9.00
N CYS A 119 3.84 -11.41 10.29
CA CYS A 119 3.69 -12.77 10.82
C CYS A 119 2.29 -13.36 10.71
N LYS A 120 1.27 -12.60 10.28
CA LYS A 120 -0.11 -13.08 10.14
C LYS A 120 -0.69 -12.90 8.73
N ARG A 121 -0.14 -12.01 7.90
CA ARG A 121 -0.70 -11.68 6.58
C ARG A 121 0.37 -11.24 5.57
N LEU A 122 0.05 -11.47 4.30
CA LEU A 122 0.63 -10.82 3.14
C LEU A 122 -0.55 -10.14 2.43
N ASP A 123 -0.62 -8.82 2.55
CA ASP A 123 -1.60 -8.00 1.85
C ASP A 123 -0.93 -7.34 0.65
N ILE A 124 -1.54 -7.49 -0.52
CA ILE A 124 -1.17 -6.78 -1.74
C ILE A 124 -2.31 -5.83 -2.08
N TYR A 125 -2.05 -4.54 -1.90
CA TYR A 125 -2.97 -3.47 -2.27
C TYR A 125 -2.70 -3.10 -3.72
N VAL A 126 -3.75 -3.09 -4.54
CA VAL A 126 -3.66 -2.74 -5.97
C VAL A 126 -4.67 -1.67 -6.32
N ALA A 127 -4.28 -0.74 -7.19
CA ALA A 127 -5.20 0.06 -7.97
C ALA A 127 -5.12 -0.40 -9.43
N SER A 128 -6.26 -0.59 -10.08
CA SER A 128 -6.32 -1.24 -11.39
C SER A 128 -7.59 -0.86 -12.15
N GLU A 129 -7.53 -0.94 -13.48
CA GLU A 129 -8.70 -0.86 -14.37
C GLU A 129 -9.22 -2.27 -14.77
N ARG A 130 -8.56 -3.36 -14.33
CA ARG A 130 -9.03 -4.74 -14.57
C ARG A 130 -10.36 -5.01 -13.86
N LYS A 131 -11.05 -6.05 -14.33
CA LYS A 131 -12.19 -6.62 -13.60
C LYS A 131 -11.73 -7.16 -12.25
N ARG A 132 -12.55 -6.94 -11.22
CA ARG A 132 -12.31 -7.38 -9.83
C ARG A 132 -11.91 -8.86 -9.78
N GLU A 133 -12.59 -9.68 -10.55
CA GLU A 133 -12.49 -11.15 -10.55
C GLU A 133 -11.15 -11.66 -11.10
N GLU A 134 -10.48 -10.90 -11.97
CA GLU A 134 -9.21 -11.29 -12.61
C GLU A 134 -7.99 -11.04 -11.69
N LEU A 135 -8.10 -10.09 -10.74
CA LEU A 135 -6.98 -9.65 -9.91
C LEU A 135 -6.33 -10.77 -9.07
N PRO A 136 -7.07 -11.68 -8.41
CA PRO A 136 -6.46 -12.75 -7.63
C PRO A 136 -5.71 -13.77 -8.51
N GLU A 137 -6.16 -14.01 -9.74
CA GLU A 137 -5.50 -14.93 -10.67
C GLU A 137 -4.17 -14.36 -11.16
N VAL A 138 -4.17 -13.09 -11.60
CA VAL A 138 -2.96 -12.36 -12.01
C VAL A 138 -1.92 -12.33 -10.90
N LEU A 139 -2.33 -11.97 -9.67
CA LEU A 139 -1.42 -11.90 -8.53
C LEU A 139 -0.96 -13.29 -8.07
N ALA A 140 -1.81 -14.32 -8.11
CA ALA A 140 -1.40 -15.70 -7.81
C ALA A 140 -0.32 -16.18 -8.80
N ALA A 141 -0.52 -15.97 -10.09
CA ALA A 141 0.45 -16.34 -11.12
C ALA A 141 1.79 -15.60 -10.95
N ALA A 142 1.74 -14.28 -10.71
CA ALA A 142 2.95 -13.48 -10.48
C ALA A 142 3.72 -13.91 -9.22
N LEU A 143 3.03 -14.14 -8.11
CA LEU A 143 3.63 -14.66 -6.87
C LEU A 143 4.25 -16.05 -7.08
N CYS A 144 3.58 -16.96 -7.79
CA CYS A 144 4.14 -18.28 -8.06
C CYS A 144 5.37 -18.22 -8.99
N ARG A 145 5.46 -17.27 -9.95
CA ARG A 145 6.69 -17.03 -10.71
C ARG A 145 7.84 -16.54 -9.82
N GLN A 146 7.58 -15.63 -8.89
CA GLN A 146 8.56 -15.18 -7.89
C GLN A 146 9.03 -16.32 -6.97
N MET A 147 8.11 -17.19 -6.54
CA MET A 147 8.42 -18.39 -5.77
C MET A 147 9.25 -19.41 -6.56
N ALA A 148 9.00 -19.57 -7.86
CA ALA A 148 9.77 -20.46 -8.74
C ALA A 148 11.18 -19.94 -8.96
N TRP A 149 11.32 -18.64 -9.25
CA TRP A 149 12.62 -17.97 -9.37
C TRP A 149 13.46 -18.10 -8.09
N HIS A 150 12.86 -17.86 -6.91
CA HIS A 150 13.57 -17.96 -5.63
C HIS A 150 14.09 -19.39 -5.34
N ARG A 151 13.51 -20.45 -5.92
CA ARG A 151 14.09 -21.82 -5.82
C ARG A 151 15.41 -21.97 -6.56
N THR A 152 15.66 -21.10 -7.55
CA THR A 152 16.91 -21.05 -8.33
C THR A 152 17.93 -20.05 -7.77
N PHE A 153 17.54 -19.24 -6.78
CA PHE A 153 18.42 -18.22 -6.20
C PHE A 153 19.35 -18.82 -5.13
N ALA A 154 20.65 -18.85 -5.43
CA ALA A 154 21.64 -19.58 -4.64
C ALA A 154 21.90 -19.01 -3.22
N VAL A 155 21.46 -17.78 -2.92
CA VAL A 155 21.86 -17.03 -1.72
C VAL A 155 20.81 -17.09 -0.58
N GLY A 156 20.03 -18.18 -0.53
CA GLY A 156 18.78 -18.27 0.23
C GLY A 156 18.87 -18.17 1.76
N TRP A 157 20.06 -18.12 2.38
CA TRP A 157 20.24 -17.86 3.82
C TRP A 157 20.52 -16.38 4.13
N LEU A 158 21.31 -15.67 3.33
CA LEU A 158 21.52 -14.22 3.49
C LEU A 158 20.21 -13.46 3.29
N CYS A 159 19.39 -13.92 2.34
CA CYS A 159 18.03 -13.44 2.16
C CYS A 159 17.13 -13.64 3.38
N GLN A 160 17.46 -14.51 4.35
CA GLN A 160 16.67 -14.67 5.58
C GLN A 160 17.03 -13.68 6.67
N VAL A 161 18.18 -13.01 6.60
CA VAL A 161 18.66 -12.06 7.63
C VAL A 161 18.63 -10.62 7.13
N LEU A 162 18.88 -10.39 5.85
CA LEU A 162 19.06 -9.06 5.28
C LEU A 162 17.84 -8.61 4.42
N ASP A 163 17.61 -7.30 4.34
CA ASP A 163 16.68 -6.68 3.37
C ASP A 163 17.37 -6.60 1.99
N VAL A 164 17.42 -7.76 1.33
CA VAL A 164 18.05 -7.98 0.02
C VAL A 164 16.99 -7.86 -1.07
N PRO A 165 16.86 -6.71 -1.75
CA PRO A 165 15.88 -6.56 -2.83
C PRO A 165 16.11 -7.58 -3.96
N GLU A 166 17.34 -8.07 -4.17
CA GLU A 166 17.66 -9.14 -5.13
C GLU A 166 16.91 -10.45 -4.83
N ALA A 167 16.39 -10.68 -3.62
CA ALA A 167 15.54 -11.84 -3.30
C ALA A 167 14.18 -11.84 -4.04
N VAL A 168 13.84 -10.74 -4.70
CA VAL A 168 12.72 -10.60 -5.64
C VAL A 168 13.27 -10.48 -7.06
N ALA A 169 12.73 -11.28 -7.97
CA ALA A 169 13.10 -11.32 -9.37
C ALA A 169 12.56 -10.10 -10.15
N GLU A 170 13.25 -9.69 -11.21
CA GLU A 170 12.60 -8.87 -12.24
C GLU A 170 11.60 -9.74 -13.05
N PRO A 171 10.54 -9.17 -13.62
CA PRO A 171 9.55 -9.95 -14.38
C PRO A 171 10.14 -10.75 -15.55
N ALA A 172 11.17 -10.20 -16.21
CA ALA A 172 11.87 -10.87 -17.30
C ALA A 172 12.53 -12.20 -16.86
N ASP A 173 13.11 -12.24 -15.66
CA ASP A 173 13.70 -13.46 -15.08
C ASP A 173 12.64 -14.51 -14.72
N CYS A 174 11.40 -14.05 -14.51
CA CYS A 174 10.25 -14.85 -14.14
C CYS A 174 9.55 -15.50 -15.36
N GLU A 175 9.72 -14.99 -16.58
CA GLU A 175 8.97 -15.44 -17.76
C GLU A 175 9.19 -16.92 -18.10
N LYS A 176 10.42 -17.43 -17.91
CA LYS A 176 10.76 -18.85 -18.10
C LYS A 176 9.93 -19.81 -17.23
N PHE A 177 9.29 -19.31 -16.17
CA PHE A 177 8.43 -20.10 -15.28
C PHE A 177 6.93 -20.00 -15.62
N ARG A 178 6.51 -19.18 -16.61
CA ARG A 178 5.10 -18.91 -16.93
C ARG A 178 4.28 -20.20 -17.12
N GLY A 179 4.82 -21.20 -17.82
CA GLY A 179 4.18 -22.51 -18.03
C GLY A 179 4.31 -23.51 -16.87
N GLN A 180 5.22 -23.28 -15.92
CA GLN A 180 5.53 -24.22 -14.83
C GLN A 180 4.71 -23.98 -13.55
N VAL A 181 4.07 -22.81 -13.44
CA VAL A 181 3.45 -22.35 -12.18
C VAL A 181 1.92 -22.50 -12.14
N ALA A 182 1.27 -22.93 -13.22
CA ALA A 182 -0.19 -22.94 -13.33
C ALA A 182 -0.90 -23.72 -12.20
N GLU A 183 -0.42 -24.93 -11.89
CA GLU A 183 -0.98 -25.76 -10.82
C GLU A 183 -0.75 -25.16 -9.41
N GLU A 184 0.42 -24.54 -9.18
CA GLU A 184 0.70 -23.84 -7.92
C GLU A 184 -0.13 -22.56 -7.79
N ALA A 185 -0.36 -21.84 -8.90
CA ALA A 185 -1.16 -20.63 -8.95
C ALA A 185 -2.65 -20.93 -8.67
N LEU A 186 -3.22 -22.00 -9.23
CA LEU A 186 -4.59 -22.43 -8.91
C LEU A 186 -4.75 -22.81 -7.43
N ARG A 187 -3.74 -23.47 -6.84
CA ARG A 187 -3.72 -23.79 -5.39
C ARG A 187 -3.63 -22.54 -4.52
N LEU A 188 -2.87 -21.53 -4.95
CA LEU A 188 -2.74 -20.25 -4.24
C LEU A 188 -4.02 -19.42 -4.36
N LEU A 189 -4.59 -19.33 -5.57
CA LEU A 189 -5.84 -18.62 -5.88
C LEU A 189 -6.98 -19.02 -4.94
N ALA A 190 -7.14 -20.33 -4.68
CA ALA A 190 -8.13 -20.86 -3.75
C ALA A 190 -7.94 -20.44 -2.26
N ARG A 191 -6.91 -19.64 -1.94
CA ARG A 191 -6.57 -19.13 -0.60
C ARG A 191 -6.44 -17.61 -0.53
N LEU A 192 -6.62 -16.91 -1.65
CA LEU A 192 -6.56 -15.45 -1.71
C LEU A 192 -7.93 -14.85 -1.37
N GLU A 193 -7.96 -13.94 -0.40
CA GLU A 193 -9.15 -13.16 -0.05
C GLU A 193 -9.12 -11.82 -0.79
N LEU A 194 -10.15 -11.52 -1.59
CA LEU A 194 -10.27 -10.25 -2.32
C LEU A 194 -11.31 -9.32 -1.69
N ARG A 195 -10.90 -8.10 -1.35
CA ARG A 195 -11.77 -7.01 -0.87
C ARG A 195 -11.60 -5.79 -1.77
N SER A 196 -12.68 -5.05 -2.03
CA SER A 196 -12.68 -3.92 -2.96
C SER A 196 -13.23 -2.64 -2.32
N GLY A 197 -12.83 -1.48 -2.82
CA GLY A 197 -13.46 -0.20 -2.49
C GLY A 197 -13.47 0.09 -1.00
N GLU A 198 -14.66 0.36 -0.46
CA GLU A 198 -14.86 0.60 0.97
C GLU A 198 -14.43 -0.58 1.85
N GLU A 199 -14.60 -1.83 1.40
CA GLU A 199 -14.15 -3.03 2.14
C GLU A 199 -12.63 -3.04 2.32
N SER A 200 -11.88 -2.59 1.30
CA SER A 200 -10.42 -2.52 1.34
C SER A 200 -9.92 -1.45 2.34
N ALA A 201 -10.61 -0.30 2.38
CA ALA A 201 -10.33 0.77 3.33
C ALA A 201 -10.71 0.37 4.75
N ALA A 202 -11.87 -0.27 4.95
CA ALA A 202 -12.29 -0.80 6.24
C ALA A 202 -11.33 -1.86 6.76
N TYR A 203 -10.94 -2.81 5.92
CA TYR A 203 -9.95 -3.84 6.26
C TYR A 203 -8.63 -3.21 6.72
N LEU A 204 -8.01 -2.33 5.91
CA LEU A 204 -6.72 -1.77 6.28
C LEU A 204 -6.82 -0.85 7.51
N CYS A 205 -7.91 -0.09 7.68
CA CYS A 205 -8.12 0.70 8.90
C CYS A 205 -8.27 -0.18 10.15
N ARG A 206 -8.94 -1.35 10.05
CA ARG A 206 -8.98 -2.35 11.14
C ARG A 206 -7.64 -3.02 11.39
N VAL A 207 -6.84 -3.29 10.34
CA VAL A 207 -5.46 -3.80 10.49
C VAL A 207 -4.61 -2.79 11.25
N ALA A 208 -4.64 -1.52 10.83
CA ALA A 208 -3.92 -0.44 11.48
C ALA A 208 -4.39 -0.22 12.92
N ALA A 209 -5.69 -0.32 13.21
CA ALA A 209 -6.26 -0.23 14.55
C ALA A 209 -6.10 -1.52 15.39
N ALA A 210 -5.40 -2.54 14.89
CA ALA A 210 -5.22 -3.86 15.52
C ALA A 210 -6.53 -4.66 15.79
N LEU A 211 -7.65 -4.31 15.15
CA LEU A 211 -8.95 -4.98 15.28
C LEU A 211 -9.08 -6.21 14.37
N GLU A 212 -8.40 -6.23 13.22
CA GLU A 212 -8.63 -7.22 12.16
C GLU A 212 -8.14 -8.63 12.53
N GLY A 213 -9.09 -9.58 12.65
CA GLY A 213 -8.82 -10.98 13.00
C GLY A 213 -8.48 -11.20 14.47
N ARG A 214 -8.87 -10.27 15.36
CA ARG A 214 -8.71 -10.38 16.82
C ARG A 214 -9.99 -10.79 17.53
N ASP A 215 -9.80 -11.51 18.61
CA ASP A 215 -10.78 -11.67 19.68
C ASP A 215 -10.96 -10.33 20.41
N LYS A 216 -12.21 -9.87 20.56
CA LYS A 216 -12.56 -8.59 21.21
C LYS A 216 -12.10 -8.53 22.67
N GLU A 217 -12.02 -9.67 23.36
CA GLU A 217 -11.57 -9.73 24.75
C GLU A 217 -10.03 -9.62 24.89
N LYS A 218 -9.31 -9.72 23.77
CA LYS A 218 -7.84 -9.66 23.65
C LYS A 218 -7.38 -8.42 22.87
N PHE A 219 -8.20 -7.37 22.88
CA PHE A 219 -7.83 -6.07 22.34
C PHE A 219 -6.99 -5.29 23.35
N ASP A 220 -5.79 -4.91 22.96
CA ASP A 220 -4.86 -4.09 23.76
C ASP A 220 -4.01 -3.24 22.79
N PRO A 221 -4.58 -2.16 22.22
CA PRO A 221 -3.95 -1.42 21.14
C PRO A 221 -2.67 -0.70 21.58
N CYS A 222 -2.48 -0.52 22.89
CA CYS A 222 -1.30 0.07 23.51
C CYS A 222 -0.17 -0.94 23.70
N ASN A 223 -0.42 -2.24 23.56
CA ASN A 223 0.60 -3.27 23.59
C ASN A 223 1.68 -3.03 22.53
N ALA A 224 2.96 -3.14 22.89
CA ALA A 224 4.07 -2.96 21.94
C ALA A 224 3.94 -3.88 20.69
N ARG A 225 3.44 -5.11 20.87
CA ARG A 225 3.17 -6.05 19.77
C ARG A 225 2.03 -5.60 18.86
N GLU A 226 1.06 -4.86 19.38
CA GLU A 226 -0.06 -4.28 18.62
C GLU A 226 0.30 -2.93 18.00
N ALA A 227 1.26 -2.20 18.58
CA ALA A 227 1.87 -1.01 17.97
C ALA A 227 2.76 -1.37 16.76
N HIS A 228 3.36 -2.56 16.71
CA HIS A 228 4.27 -2.97 15.62
C HIS A 228 3.60 -2.89 14.22
N ILE A 229 2.29 -3.12 14.10
CA ILE A 229 1.59 -2.95 12.80
C ILE A 229 1.65 -1.52 12.26
N MET A 230 1.76 -0.51 13.13
CA MET A 230 1.88 0.89 12.73
C MET A 230 3.25 1.20 12.15
N LEU A 231 4.30 0.67 12.77
CA LEU A 231 5.65 0.76 12.24
C LEU A 231 5.74 0.04 10.90
N GLN A 232 5.09 -1.12 10.78
CA GLN A 232 4.98 -1.86 9.52
C GLN A 232 4.27 -1.05 8.43
N LEU A 233 3.12 -0.47 8.74
CA LEU A 233 2.36 0.33 7.80
C LEU A 233 3.08 1.63 7.42
N LYS A 234 3.78 2.28 8.37
CA LYS A 234 4.60 3.47 8.12
C LYS A 234 5.77 3.13 7.20
N ARG A 235 6.50 2.05 7.49
CA ARG A 235 7.63 1.59 6.67
C ARG A 235 7.20 1.16 5.27
N SER A 236 6.05 0.48 5.13
CA SER A 236 5.46 0.15 3.82
C SER A 236 5.03 1.40 3.04
N LEU A 237 4.62 2.49 3.71
CA LEU A 237 4.36 3.78 3.06
C LEU A 237 5.65 4.49 2.64
N GLU A 238 6.67 4.53 3.51
CA GLU A 238 7.98 5.12 3.22
C GLU A 238 8.68 4.42 2.05
N ALA A 239 8.63 3.08 2.02
CA ALA A 239 9.20 2.25 0.96
C ALA A 239 8.59 2.48 -0.44
N VAL A 240 7.50 3.25 -0.53
CA VAL A 240 6.78 3.52 -1.77
C VAL A 240 6.44 5.00 -1.98
N ASP A 241 6.94 5.91 -1.13
CA ASP A 241 6.68 7.36 -1.28
C ASP A 241 7.63 8.04 -2.30
N ASP A 242 8.58 7.30 -2.87
CA ASP A 242 9.35 7.69 -4.07
C ASP A 242 8.42 8.32 -5.13
N HIS A 243 8.89 9.36 -5.81
CA HIS A 243 8.08 10.07 -6.81
C HIS A 243 7.64 9.15 -7.96
N ASP A 244 8.52 8.23 -8.38
CA ASP A 244 8.27 7.16 -9.36
C ASP A 244 8.09 5.78 -8.70
N GLY A 245 7.71 5.77 -7.42
CA GLY A 245 7.41 4.54 -6.67
C GLY A 245 6.17 3.82 -7.19
N PRO A 246 6.03 2.50 -6.94
CA PRO A 246 4.90 1.71 -7.43
C PRO A 246 3.56 2.11 -6.82
N CYS A 247 3.56 2.94 -5.78
CA CYS A 247 2.38 3.41 -5.06
C CYS A 247 2.03 4.82 -5.51
N GLY A 248 0.96 4.96 -6.30
CA GLY A 248 0.45 6.26 -6.72
C GLY A 248 -0.33 6.98 -5.62
N ARG A 249 -1.18 7.93 -6.04
CA ARG A 249 -1.88 8.83 -5.10
C ARG A 249 -3.01 8.12 -4.34
N ARG A 250 -3.62 7.07 -4.91
CA ARG A 250 -4.74 6.35 -4.27
C ARG A 250 -4.26 5.48 -3.13
N LEU A 251 -3.24 4.66 -3.38
CA LEU A 251 -2.68 3.77 -2.35
C LEU A 251 -1.94 4.55 -1.26
N ARG A 252 -1.20 5.62 -1.59
CA ARG A 252 -0.60 6.51 -0.57
C ARG A 252 -1.67 7.15 0.33
N LEU A 253 -2.78 7.59 -0.25
CA LEU A 253 -3.93 8.08 0.52
C LEU A 253 -4.50 6.98 1.43
N LEU A 254 -4.73 5.77 0.92
CA LEU A 254 -5.26 4.63 1.68
C LEU A 254 -4.37 4.32 2.91
N LEU A 255 -3.06 4.19 2.70
CA LEU A 255 -2.06 3.93 3.74
C LEU A 255 -2.02 5.04 4.80
N ARG A 256 -2.00 6.32 4.38
CA ARG A 256 -2.03 7.48 5.28
C ARG A 256 -3.32 7.55 6.10
N MET A 257 -4.47 7.28 5.49
CA MET A 257 -5.77 7.26 6.17
C MET A 257 -5.85 6.14 7.22
N ALA A 258 -5.27 4.98 6.94
CA ALA A 258 -5.18 3.89 7.91
C ALA A 258 -4.16 4.18 9.04
N LEU A 259 -3.04 4.86 8.76
CA LEU A 259 -2.14 5.36 9.82
C LEU A 259 -2.82 6.38 10.73
N GLU A 260 -3.65 7.27 10.18
CA GLU A 260 -4.50 8.16 10.98
C GLU A 260 -5.49 7.35 11.86
N ALA A 261 -6.15 6.31 11.33
CA ALA A 261 -7.03 5.42 12.10
C ALA A 261 -6.28 4.72 13.25
N GLY A 262 -5.14 4.09 12.94
CA GLY A 262 -4.36 3.34 13.91
C GLY A 262 -3.64 4.21 14.96
N LYS A 263 -3.48 5.51 14.72
CA LYS A 263 -3.08 6.50 15.74
C LYS A 263 -4.27 6.86 16.64
N ALA A 264 -5.42 7.20 16.05
CA ALA A 264 -6.62 7.57 16.78
C ALA A 264 -7.20 6.41 17.64
N ALA A 265 -6.99 5.17 17.23
CA ALA A 265 -7.35 3.97 17.99
C ALA A 265 -6.45 3.71 19.23
N ARG A 266 -5.39 4.52 19.41
CA ARG A 266 -4.40 4.44 20.50
C ARG A 266 -4.32 5.72 21.35
N SER A 267 -4.91 6.82 20.91
CA SER A 267 -4.83 8.09 21.62
C SER A 267 -5.80 8.13 22.81
N ALA A 268 -5.46 8.91 23.83
CA ALA A 268 -6.28 9.15 25.02
C ALA A 268 -7.67 9.76 24.71
N THR A 269 -7.94 10.15 23.46
CA THR A 269 -9.24 10.55 22.92
C THR A 269 -10.28 9.43 22.86
N LEU A 270 -9.89 8.17 23.10
CA LEU A 270 -10.80 7.06 23.40
C LEU A 270 -10.78 6.79 24.92
N PRO A 271 -11.72 7.34 25.71
CA PRO A 271 -11.75 7.14 27.17
C PRO A 271 -11.84 5.67 27.58
N GLU A 272 -12.39 4.81 26.73
CA GLU A 272 -12.49 3.37 26.95
C GLU A 272 -11.12 2.68 27.10
N LEU A 273 -10.04 3.30 26.61
CA LEU A 273 -8.66 2.80 26.78
C LEU A 273 -8.11 3.00 28.20
N ALA A 274 -8.64 3.94 28.98
CA ALA A 274 -8.18 4.20 30.35
C ALA A 274 -8.51 3.05 31.34
N GLY A 275 -9.39 2.13 30.94
CA GLY A 275 -9.90 1.05 31.80
C GLY A 275 -9.56 -0.38 31.35
N LEU A 276 -8.52 -0.63 30.55
CA LEU A 276 -8.20 -1.93 29.90
C LEU A 276 -7.81 -3.11 30.84
N GLY A 277 -8.21 -3.08 32.12
CA GLY A 277 -7.97 -4.15 33.10
C GLY A 277 -8.93 -5.35 33.02
N SER A 278 -10.06 -5.27 32.31
CA SER A 278 -11.07 -6.34 32.27
C SER A 278 -11.44 -6.78 30.84
N LYS A 279 -11.98 -8.00 30.69
CA LYS A 279 -12.53 -8.48 29.41
C LYS A 279 -13.64 -7.57 28.87
N ALA A 280 -14.54 -7.12 29.75
CA ALA A 280 -15.67 -6.26 29.39
C ALA A 280 -15.20 -4.89 28.87
N SER A 281 -14.23 -4.27 29.55
CA SER A 281 -13.66 -2.98 29.12
C SER A 281 -12.84 -3.10 27.84
N ARG A 282 -12.10 -4.20 27.61
CA ARG A 282 -11.43 -4.46 26.33
C ARG A 282 -12.42 -4.60 25.17
N ARG A 283 -13.53 -5.31 25.37
CA ARG A 283 -14.61 -5.41 24.38
C ARG A 283 -15.27 -4.06 24.10
N ALA A 284 -15.54 -3.28 25.13
CA ALA A 284 -16.07 -1.92 24.99
C ALA A 284 -15.09 -1.01 24.21
N ALA A 285 -13.79 -1.07 24.51
CA ALA A 285 -12.76 -0.36 23.78
C ALA A 285 -12.63 -0.79 22.31
N PHE A 286 -12.74 -2.09 22.02
CA PHE A 286 -12.77 -2.61 20.64
C PHE A 286 -13.96 -2.03 19.86
N GLU A 287 -15.16 -2.08 20.46
CA GLU A 287 -16.40 -1.61 19.83
C GLU A 287 -16.40 -0.08 19.68
N ALA A 288 -15.83 0.65 20.64
CA ALA A 288 -15.59 2.09 20.55
C ALA A 288 -14.57 2.46 19.45
N ALA A 289 -13.46 1.74 19.33
CA ALA A 289 -12.46 1.97 18.27
C ALA A 289 -13.06 1.71 16.87
N GLU A 290 -13.84 0.65 16.69
CA GLU A 290 -14.53 0.35 15.44
C GLU A 290 -15.53 1.47 15.07
N VAL A 291 -16.37 1.91 16.02
CA VAL A 291 -17.45 2.88 15.75
C VAL A 291 -16.98 4.33 15.70
N LYS A 292 -16.13 4.76 16.63
CA LYS A 292 -15.70 6.17 16.79
C LYS A 292 -14.46 6.52 15.96
N VAL A 293 -13.62 5.54 15.60
CA VAL A 293 -12.37 5.79 14.86
C VAL A 293 -12.38 5.17 13.47
N VAL A 294 -12.59 3.84 13.35
CA VAL A 294 -12.49 3.17 12.05
C VAL A 294 -13.57 3.65 11.08
N LYS A 295 -14.86 3.56 11.45
CA LYS A 295 -15.95 3.96 10.53
C LYS A 295 -15.84 5.40 10.01
N PRO A 296 -15.62 6.44 10.83
CA PRO A 296 -15.45 7.82 10.32
C PRO A 296 -14.23 7.97 9.40
N GLN A 297 -13.12 7.29 9.73
CA GLN A 297 -11.90 7.39 8.96
C GLN A 297 -11.99 6.64 7.61
N VAL A 298 -12.73 5.53 7.56
CA VAL A 298 -13.11 4.84 6.32
C VAL A 298 -13.98 5.73 5.44
N ALA A 299 -15.04 6.33 5.99
CA ALA A 299 -15.91 7.25 5.25
C ALA A 299 -15.13 8.45 4.67
N LYS A 300 -14.23 9.04 5.47
CA LYS A 300 -13.30 10.09 5.03
C LYS A 300 -12.31 9.60 3.95
N CYS A 301 -11.89 8.34 4.00
CA CYS A 301 -10.99 7.74 3.01
C CYS A 301 -11.71 7.53 1.67
N VAL A 302 -12.88 6.90 1.69
CA VAL A 302 -13.74 6.69 0.53
C VAL A 302 -14.12 8.01 -0.13
N ALA A 303 -14.50 9.03 0.65
CA ALA A 303 -14.78 10.37 0.12
C ALA A 303 -13.57 11.00 -0.59
N LYS A 304 -12.36 10.90 -0.02
CA LYS A 304 -11.13 11.38 -0.66
C LYS A 304 -10.76 10.57 -1.91
N LEU A 305 -10.94 9.25 -1.90
CA LEU A 305 -10.70 8.37 -3.07
C LEU A 305 -11.65 8.68 -4.23
N ARG A 306 -12.94 8.89 -3.96
CA ARG A 306 -13.92 9.40 -4.94
C ARG A 306 -13.47 10.75 -5.50
N GLY A 307 -13.03 11.67 -4.63
CA GLY A 307 -12.46 12.96 -5.03
C GLY A 307 -11.22 12.86 -5.93
N LEU A 308 -10.35 11.87 -5.73
CA LEU A 308 -9.20 11.60 -6.62
C LEU A 308 -9.65 11.07 -7.98
N ARG A 309 -10.62 10.14 -8.03
CA ARG A 309 -11.21 9.60 -9.27
C ARG A 309 -11.77 10.72 -10.15
N HIS A 310 -12.51 11.65 -9.56
CA HIS A 310 -13.03 12.83 -10.27
C HIS A 310 -11.98 13.92 -10.53
N GLY A 311 -10.76 13.78 -10.01
CA GLY A 311 -9.66 14.72 -10.18
C GLY A 311 -9.28 14.94 -11.65
N ARG A 312 -9.24 13.88 -12.49
CA ARG A 312 -9.01 14.01 -13.94
C ARG A 312 -10.09 14.88 -14.61
N ARG A 313 -11.38 14.67 -14.27
CA ARG A 313 -12.52 15.44 -14.79
C ARG A 313 -12.49 16.90 -14.33
N VAL A 314 -12.16 17.16 -13.07
CA VAL A 314 -12.00 18.52 -12.52
C VAL A 314 -10.81 19.25 -13.18
N ALA A 315 -9.72 18.55 -13.46
CA ALA A 315 -8.58 19.11 -14.19
C ALA A 315 -8.96 19.46 -15.63
N ALA A 316 -9.66 18.56 -16.35
CA ALA A 316 -10.13 18.81 -17.71
C ALA A 316 -11.11 20.01 -17.80
N LEU A 317 -12.06 20.13 -16.87
CA LEU A 317 -12.95 21.30 -16.79
C LEU A 317 -12.16 22.60 -16.57
N ARG A 318 -11.13 22.57 -15.71
CA ARG A 318 -10.27 23.73 -15.45
C ARG A 318 -9.40 24.11 -16.63
N ALA A 319 -8.86 23.13 -17.37
CA ALA A 319 -8.10 23.37 -18.60
C ALA A 319 -8.98 24.06 -19.66
N ARG A 320 -10.16 23.51 -19.95
CA ARG A 320 -11.13 24.10 -20.89
C ARG A 320 -11.57 25.52 -20.50
N ALA A 321 -11.71 25.78 -19.20
CA ALA A 321 -12.02 27.13 -18.71
C ALA A 321 -10.82 28.09 -18.75
N ALA A 322 -9.58 27.59 -18.73
CA ALA A 322 -8.37 28.37 -18.96
C ALA A 322 -8.18 28.68 -20.45
N GLU A 323 -8.42 27.72 -21.36
CA GLU A 323 -8.44 27.94 -22.82
C GLU A 323 -9.41 29.07 -23.22
N LEU A 324 -10.63 29.07 -22.65
CA LEU A 324 -11.60 30.15 -22.86
C LEU A 324 -11.15 31.50 -22.29
N LEU A 325 -10.40 31.48 -21.19
CA LEU A 325 -9.85 32.68 -20.56
C LEU A 325 -8.72 33.25 -21.43
N GLU A 326 -7.75 32.45 -21.85
CA GLU A 326 -6.64 32.84 -22.74
C GLU A 326 -7.16 33.43 -24.06
N ALA A 327 -8.22 32.83 -24.64
CA ALA A 327 -8.87 33.33 -25.84
C ALA A 327 -9.52 34.73 -25.67
N ALA A 328 -9.92 35.09 -24.44
CA ALA A 328 -10.42 36.42 -24.11
C ALA A 328 -9.30 37.39 -23.66
N GLU A 329 -8.26 36.88 -22.99
CA GLU A 329 -7.07 37.65 -22.58
C GLU A 329 -6.34 38.27 -23.80
N LEU A 330 -6.30 37.57 -24.94
CA LEU A 330 -5.80 38.10 -26.22
C LEU A 330 -6.50 39.39 -26.72
N ARG A 331 -7.61 39.81 -26.10
CA ARG A 331 -8.40 40.99 -26.48
C ARG A 331 -8.38 42.11 -25.43
N ALA A 332 -7.77 41.90 -24.27
CA ALA A 332 -8.00 42.75 -23.09
C ALA A 332 -6.71 43.10 -22.32
N GLY A 333 -6.71 44.25 -21.62
CA GLY A 333 -5.57 44.68 -20.81
C GLY A 333 -5.42 43.93 -19.47
N SER A 334 -4.27 44.08 -18.81
CA SER A 334 -3.88 43.30 -17.60
C SER A 334 -4.82 43.42 -16.39
N GLU A 335 -5.56 44.53 -16.26
CA GLU A 335 -6.62 44.62 -15.24
C GLU A 335 -7.80 43.69 -15.56
N ALA A 336 -8.20 43.59 -16.83
CA ALA A 336 -9.29 42.73 -17.26
C ALA A 336 -8.91 41.25 -17.13
N GLU A 337 -7.67 40.90 -17.47
CA GLU A 337 -7.04 39.59 -17.21
C GLU A 337 -7.22 39.18 -15.74
N THR A 338 -6.83 40.05 -14.81
CA THR A 338 -6.91 39.80 -13.36
C THR A 338 -8.37 39.63 -12.89
N ARG A 339 -9.31 40.43 -13.41
CA ARG A 339 -10.76 40.30 -13.10
C ARG A 339 -11.33 39.00 -13.67
N ALA A 340 -10.97 38.63 -14.90
CA ALA A 340 -11.41 37.39 -15.55
C ALA A 340 -10.91 36.16 -14.79
N ARG A 341 -9.64 36.11 -14.39
CA ARG A 341 -9.06 35.04 -13.56
C ARG A 341 -9.79 34.86 -12.22
N ARG A 342 -10.07 35.97 -11.52
CA ARG A 342 -10.85 35.95 -10.27
C ARG A 342 -12.28 35.43 -10.51
N ARG A 343 -12.93 35.83 -11.60
CA ARG A 343 -14.27 35.37 -11.99
C ARG A 343 -14.30 33.88 -12.31
N VAL A 344 -13.39 33.38 -13.15
CA VAL A 344 -13.25 31.97 -13.51
C VAL A 344 -13.00 31.12 -12.27
N SER A 345 -12.11 31.56 -11.37
CA SER A 345 -11.84 30.87 -10.09
C SER A 345 -13.10 30.77 -9.20
N ARG A 346 -13.88 31.86 -9.07
CA ARG A 346 -15.16 31.85 -8.34
C ARG A 346 -16.19 30.92 -8.99
N LEU A 347 -16.42 31.03 -10.30
CA LEU A 347 -17.41 30.24 -11.04
C LEU A 347 -17.07 28.75 -11.07
N LEU A 348 -15.79 28.38 -11.17
CA LEU A 348 -15.35 26.98 -11.13
C LEU A 348 -15.34 26.37 -9.72
N HIS A 349 -15.45 27.15 -8.64
CA HIS A 349 -15.29 26.64 -7.28
C HIS A 349 -16.37 25.61 -6.91
N ALA A 350 -17.64 26.01 -6.94
CA ALA A 350 -18.76 25.13 -6.60
C ALA A 350 -18.90 23.94 -7.58
N PRO A 351 -18.78 24.11 -8.92
CA PRO A 351 -18.65 23.00 -9.88
C PRO A 351 -17.51 22.02 -9.57
N SER A 352 -16.31 22.52 -9.23
CA SER A 352 -15.18 21.67 -8.85
C SER A 352 -15.48 20.84 -7.61
N LEU A 353 -16.19 21.41 -6.62
CA LEU A 353 -16.61 20.68 -5.42
C LEU A 353 -17.71 19.66 -5.72
N ALA A 354 -18.70 20.02 -6.54
CA ALA A 354 -19.77 19.12 -6.98
C ALA A 354 -19.20 17.89 -7.74
N LEU A 355 -18.30 18.12 -8.70
CA LEU A 355 -17.59 17.06 -9.41
C LEU A 355 -16.75 16.19 -8.47
N LYS A 356 -15.99 16.78 -7.52
CA LYS A 356 -15.24 16.01 -6.51
C LYS A 356 -16.15 15.14 -5.64
N ALA A 357 -17.37 15.60 -5.37
CA ALA A 357 -18.40 14.84 -4.64
C ALA A 357 -19.15 13.82 -5.53
N GLY A 358 -18.74 13.64 -6.79
CA GLY A 358 -19.38 12.71 -7.74
C GLY A 358 -20.72 13.17 -8.29
N ARG A 359 -21.13 14.42 -8.02
CA ARG A 359 -22.36 14.99 -8.56
C ARG A 359 -22.18 15.32 -10.05
N GLN A 360 -23.25 15.18 -10.82
CA GLN A 360 -23.27 15.70 -12.19
C GLN A 360 -23.24 17.23 -12.17
N VAL A 361 -22.56 17.79 -13.16
CA VAL A 361 -22.46 19.22 -13.45
C VAL A 361 -22.62 19.36 -14.95
N ASP A 362 -23.44 20.31 -15.40
CA ASP A 362 -23.48 20.71 -16.80
C ASP A 362 -22.25 21.56 -17.12
N GLU A 363 -21.21 20.89 -17.62
CA GLU A 363 -19.97 21.55 -18.03
C GLU A 363 -20.16 22.44 -19.26
N GLN A 364 -21.14 22.14 -20.14
CA GLN A 364 -21.39 22.95 -21.34
C GLN A 364 -22.04 24.27 -20.96
N GLN A 365 -23.09 24.24 -20.15
CA GLN A 365 -23.74 25.44 -19.61
C GLN A 365 -22.74 26.31 -18.83
N LEU A 366 -21.87 25.70 -18.02
CA LEU A 366 -20.86 26.45 -17.27
C LEU A 366 -19.84 27.15 -18.20
N LEU A 367 -19.35 26.45 -19.22
CA LEU A 367 -18.40 27.02 -20.18
C LEU A 367 -19.07 28.11 -21.04
N GLN A 368 -20.34 27.95 -21.42
CA GLN A 368 -21.13 29.00 -22.08
C GLN A 368 -21.28 30.25 -21.21
N GLN A 369 -21.52 30.11 -19.90
CA GLN A 369 -21.58 31.26 -18.97
C GLN A 369 -20.25 32.03 -18.85
N LEU A 370 -19.11 31.37 -19.12
CA LEU A 370 -17.82 32.05 -19.25
C LEU A 370 -17.74 32.82 -20.57
N SER A 371 -18.06 32.17 -21.70
CA SER A 371 -17.99 32.74 -23.05
C SER A 371 -18.95 33.91 -23.29
N CYS A 372 -20.19 33.85 -22.82
CA CYS A 372 -21.21 34.87 -23.12
C CYS A 372 -21.02 36.21 -22.37
N SER A 373 -19.95 36.34 -21.57
CA SER A 373 -19.87 37.40 -20.56
C SER A 373 -19.25 38.72 -21.02
N GLU A 374 -18.75 38.81 -22.25
CA GLU A 374 -18.16 40.03 -22.84
C GLU A 374 -19.22 41.13 -23.14
N GLY A 375 -20.52 40.81 -23.18
CA GLY A 375 -21.58 41.72 -23.65
C GLY A 375 -22.58 42.27 -22.60
N CYS A 376 -22.63 41.74 -21.37
CA CYS A 376 -23.62 42.17 -20.36
C CYS A 376 -23.01 43.20 -19.39
N GLY A 377 -23.29 44.49 -19.63
CA GLY A 377 -22.65 45.61 -18.94
C GLY A 377 -22.89 45.70 -17.43
N ALA A 378 -21.79 45.78 -16.68
CA ALA A 378 -21.49 46.59 -15.48
C ALA A 378 -22.47 46.72 -14.28
N SER A 379 -23.71 46.23 -14.31
CA SER A 379 -24.77 46.77 -13.45
C SER A 379 -24.96 46.12 -12.06
N GLN A 380 -24.39 44.94 -11.76
CA GLN A 380 -24.77 44.17 -10.56
C GLN A 380 -23.63 43.47 -9.78
N ASP A 381 -22.41 44.03 -9.77
CA ASP A 381 -21.50 43.78 -8.64
C ASP A 381 -22.02 44.55 -7.40
N LYS A 382 -23.12 44.08 -6.80
CA LYS A 382 -23.49 44.48 -5.44
C LYS A 382 -22.31 44.12 -4.54
N PRO A 383 -21.77 45.05 -3.73
CA PRO A 383 -20.75 44.69 -2.75
C PRO A 383 -21.31 43.59 -1.85
N LEU A 384 -20.51 42.53 -1.65
CA LEU A 384 -20.84 41.46 -0.72
C LEU A 384 -21.08 42.08 0.67
N PRO A 385 -22.07 41.63 1.44
CA PRO A 385 -22.18 42.04 2.84
C PRO A 385 -20.87 41.67 3.55
N GLU A 386 -20.29 42.62 4.29
CA GLU A 386 -18.97 42.49 4.96
C GLU A 386 -18.99 41.55 6.19
N GLY A 387 -19.87 40.53 6.18
CA GLY A 387 -19.97 39.49 7.20
C GLY A 387 -19.10 38.25 6.94
N GLY A 388 -18.12 38.35 6.04
CA GLY A 388 -17.18 37.28 5.74
C GLY A 388 -16.14 37.15 6.84
N LYS A 389 -16.31 36.17 7.74
CA LYS A 389 -15.38 35.91 8.84
C LYS A 389 -13.93 35.85 8.35
N THR A 390 -13.04 36.58 9.02
CA THR A 390 -11.64 36.69 8.60
C THR A 390 -10.91 35.36 8.77
N ALA A 391 -9.75 35.20 8.12
CA ALA A 391 -8.93 34.00 8.27
C ALA A 391 -8.51 33.73 9.73
N ALA A 392 -8.43 34.78 10.57
CA ALA A 392 -8.21 34.67 12.00
C ALA A 392 -9.41 34.03 12.74
N GLU A 393 -10.64 34.42 12.38
CA GLU A 393 -11.87 33.88 12.98
C GLU A 393 -12.20 32.45 12.54
N LEU A 394 -11.83 32.07 11.31
CA LEU A 394 -11.86 30.67 10.87
C LEU A 394 -10.76 29.82 11.55
N GLY A 395 -9.67 30.45 11.99
CA GLY A 395 -8.65 29.82 12.84
C GLY A 395 -9.21 29.39 14.20
N ALA A 396 -10.11 30.16 14.81
CA ALA A 396 -10.67 29.90 16.13
C ALA A 396 -11.67 28.73 16.21
N ILE A 397 -12.17 28.22 15.07
CA ILE A 397 -13.08 27.06 15.01
C ILE A 397 -12.31 25.73 15.08
N ASN A 398 -10.98 25.76 14.82
CA ASN A 398 -10.09 24.64 15.10
C ASN A 398 -9.48 24.87 16.50
N GLY A 399 -9.80 24.00 17.46
CA GLY A 399 -9.42 24.20 18.86
C GLY A 399 -7.90 24.31 19.11
N PRO A 400 -7.48 24.95 20.21
CA PRO A 400 -6.07 25.19 20.50
C PRO A 400 -5.34 23.87 20.80
N GLY A 401 -4.54 23.41 19.85
CA GLY A 401 -3.86 22.12 19.92
C GLY A 401 -2.49 22.13 19.25
N LEU A 402 -1.44 22.25 20.06
CA LEU A 402 -0.04 21.99 19.73
C LEU A 402 0.66 22.95 18.74
N ALA A 403 1.05 24.11 19.27
CA ALA A 403 2.39 24.63 19.04
C ALA A 403 2.93 25.29 20.33
N PRO A 404 3.96 24.68 20.96
CA PRO A 404 4.89 25.45 21.78
C PRO A 404 6.36 25.18 21.41
N GLY A 405 7.17 26.24 21.40
CA GLY A 405 8.61 26.13 21.65
C GLY A 405 9.52 25.78 20.47
N LEU A 406 9.52 26.59 19.40
CA LEU A 406 10.80 26.83 18.73
C LEU A 406 11.67 27.68 19.67
N ARG A 407 12.82 27.14 20.08
CA ARG A 407 13.73 27.84 20.99
C ARG A 407 14.30 29.11 20.34
N PRO A 408 14.57 30.19 21.12
CA PRO A 408 15.17 31.41 20.59
C PRO A 408 16.46 31.17 19.80
N GLU A 409 17.30 30.20 20.23
CA GLU A 409 18.52 29.82 19.52
C GLU A 409 18.28 29.43 18.04
N LEU A 410 17.18 28.71 17.75
CA LEU A 410 16.88 28.27 16.38
C LEU A 410 16.40 29.43 15.49
N LEU A 411 15.79 30.46 16.09
CA LEU A 411 15.36 31.66 15.39
C LEU A 411 16.54 32.58 15.03
N ALA A 412 17.56 32.66 15.87
CA ALA A 412 18.81 33.37 15.55
C ALA A 412 19.59 32.66 14.42
N LEU A 413 19.66 31.32 14.47
CA LEU A 413 20.29 30.50 13.43
C LEU A 413 19.62 30.66 12.05
N LEU A 414 18.28 30.70 12.01
CA LEU A 414 17.51 30.92 10.78
C LEU A 414 17.59 32.36 10.23
N ARG A 415 18.09 33.31 11.02
CA ARG A 415 18.32 34.70 10.60
C ARG A 415 19.77 34.97 10.16
N GLY A 416 20.68 34.02 10.35
CA GLY A 416 22.11 34.21 10.11
C GLY A 416 22.77 35.12 11.15
N GLU A 417 22.19 35.26 12.34
CA GLU A 417 22.64 36.17 13.41
C GLU A 417 23.58 35.47 14.43
N ALA A 418 23.93 34.20 14.21
CA ALA A 418 24.77 33.42 15.13
C ALA A 418 26.23 33.32 14.64
N GLU A 419 27.18 33.74 15.48
CA GLU A 419 28.61 33.51 15.24
C GLU A 419 28.98 32.01 15.34
N PRO A 420 30.01 31.54 14.62
CA PRO A 420 30.41 30.14 14.62
C PRO A 420 31.00 29.74 15.98
N VAL A 421 30.32 28.84 16.69
CA VAL A 421 30.89 28.15 17.86
C VAL A 421 31.79 27.03 17.36
N GLU A 422 33.08 27.07 17.70
CA GLU A 422 34.01 25.99 17.38
C GLU A 422 33.60 24.68 18.10
N PRO A 423 33.72 23.51 17.43
CA PRO A 423 33.34 22.24 18.02
C PRO A 423 34.36 21.82 19.09
N ALA A 424 33.88 21.62 20.32
CA ALA A 424 34.69 21.03 21.38
C ALA A 424 34.98 19.55 21.06
N GLU A 425 36.25 19.23 20.81
CA GLU A 425 36.71 17.85 20.68
C GLU A 425 36.54 17.09 22.00
N SER A 426 35.65 16.09 22.00
CA SER A 426 35.64 15.03 23.00
C SER A 426 35.06 13.75 22.39
N GLU A 427 35.94 12.84 22.00
CA GLU A 427 35.52 11.47 21.67
C GLU A 427 35.09 10.76 22.95
N PRO A 428 33.96 10.03 22.96
CA PRO A 428 33.63 9.15 24.08
C PRO A 428 34.51 7.90 24.04
N GLU A 429 35.28 7.66 25.10
CA GLU A 429 36.08 6.45 25.26
C GLU A 429 35.19 5.19 25.18
N GLY A 430 35.31 4.44 24.09
CA GLY A 430 34.73 3.11 23.97
C GLY A 430 35.48 2.09 24.84
N PRO A 431 34.81 1.02 25.31
CA PRO A 431 35.42 0.06 26.23
C PRO A 431 36.64 -0.64 25.60
N GLU A 432 37.77 -0.63 26.31
CA GLU A 432 39.06 -1.15 25.83
C GLU A 432 39.07 -2.65 25.47
N LEU A 433 38.05 -3.40 25.88
CA LEU A 433 37.89 -4.84 25.73
C LEU A 433 37.94 -5.38 24.28
N LEU A 434 37.96 -4.53 23.26
CA LEU A 434 38.01 -4.92 21.84
C LEU A 434 39.35 -4.61 21.15
N LYS A 435 40.31 -3.96 21.82
CA LYS A 435 41.67 -3.74 21.27
C LYS A 435 42.43 -5.07 21.18
N GLY A 436 42.67 -5.54 19.97
CA GLY A 436 43.46 -6.75 19.67
C GLY A 436 42.67 -7.93 19.08
N MET A 437 41.33 -7.87 19.05
CA MET A 437 40.52 -8.96 18.48
C MET A 437 40.48 -8.92 16.95
N SER A 438 40.67 -10.07 16.30
CA SER A 438 40.48 -10.22 14.85
C SER A 438 39.02 -9.94 14.44
N ALA A 439 38.79 -9.75 13.13
CA ALA A 439 37.43 -9.56 12.61
C ALA A 439 36.54 -10.79 12.87
N GLU A 440 37.08 -12.00 12.79
CA GLU A 440 36.33 -13.25 13.06
C GLU A 440 36.01 -13.42 14.55
N GLN A 441 36.93 -13.07 15.44
CA GLN A 441 36.68 -13.10 16.89
C GLN A 441 35.59 -12.12 17.30
N ARG A 442 35.53 -10.94 16.65
CA ARG A 442 34.43 -9.98 16.83
C ARG A 442 33.10 -10.49 16.26
N ALA A 443 33.12 -11.24 15.16
CA ALA A 443 31.92 -11.85 14.59
C ALA A 443 31.32 -12.96 15.48
N MET A 444 32.15 -13.74 16.19
CA MET A 444 31.67 -14.80 17.09
C MET A 444 30.95 -14.29 18.35
N LEU A 445 31.20 -13.05 18.78
CA LEU A 445 30.50 -12.45 19.93
C LEU A 445 29.03 -12.05 19.66
N PHE A 446 28.56 -12.19 18.42
CA PHE A 446 27.18 -11.87 18.01
C PHE A 446 26.40 -13.09 17.51
N ILE A 447 26.80 -14.30 17.92
CA ILE A 447 26.08 -15.55 17.65
C ILE A 447 25.48 -16.07 18.97
N ASP A 448 24.23 -15.69 19.22
CA ASP A 448 23.26 -16.34 20.13
C ASP A 448 21.88 -16.32 19.44
#